data_AF-A0A8B9HA92-F1
#
_entry.id   AF-A0A8B9HA92-F1
#
_cell.length_a   1.000
_cell.length_b   1.000
_cell.length_c   1.000
_cell.angle_alpha   90.00
_cell.angle_beta   90.00
_cell.angle_gamma   90.00
#
_symmetry.space_group_name_H-M   'P 1'
#
loop_
_entity.id
_entity.type
_entity.pdbx_description
1 polymer ?
#
loop_
_entity_poly.entity_id
_entity_poly.type
_entity_poly.pdbx_seq_one_letter_code
_entity_poly.pdbx_strand_id
1 'polypeptide(L)'
;PRGGTTMFILWILTGFCLYSVASATYARWANNFHASRANEVDKPTTSSSSQPHIIFIMVDDQGFRDVGYHGSEIKTPTLDWLAATGVKLENYYVQPLCSPSRSQLMTGR
;
A
#
# COMPACT_ATOMS: atom_id res chain seq x y z
N PRO A 1 -52.78 8.79 -52.44
CA PRO A 1 -51.59 9.58 -51.99
C PRO A 1 -51.46 9.76 -50.45
N ARG A 2 -51.69 8.72 -49.62
CA ARG A 2 -51.62 8.82 -48.13
C ARG A 2 -50.71 7.76 -47.45
N GLY A 3 -49.78 7.14 -48.18
CA GLY A 3 -48.92 6.06 -47.65
C GLY A 3 -47.48 6.45 -47.29
N GLY A 4 -46.98 7.61 -47.73
CA GLY A 4 -45.56 7.97 -47.59
C GLY A 4 -45.18 8.53 -46.21
N THR A 5 -46.07 9.30 -45.58
CA THR A 5 -45.81 9.95 -44.29
C THR A 5 -45.83 8.96 -43.11
N THR A 6 -46.69 7.93 -43.17
CA THR A 6 -46.74 6.89 -42.14
C THR A 6 -45.51 6.00 -42.15
N MET A 7 -44.94 5.68 -43.32
CA MET A 7 -43.68 4.95 -43.40
C MET A 7 -42.51 5.78 -42.85
N PHE A 8 -42.45 7.08 -43.15
CA PHE A 8 -41.36 7.93 -42.66
C PHE A 8 -41.36 8.06 -41.13
N ILE A 9 -42.55 8.21 -40.52
CA ILE A 9 -42.73 8.24 -39.06
C ILE A 9 -42.31 6.90 -38.42
N LEU A 10 -42.64 5.77 -39.06
CA LEU A 10 -42.26 4.45 -38.56
C LEU A 10 -40.74 4.26 -38.52
N TRP A 11 -40.01 4.74 -39.54
CA TRP A 11 -38.54 4.69 -39.59
C TRP A 11 -37.87 5.59 -38.54
N ILE A 12 -38.46 6.76 -38.25
CA ILE A 12 -37.96 7.64 -37.18
C ILE A 12 -38.13 6.97 -35.81
N LEU A 13 -39.30 6.35 -35.56
CA LEU A 13 -39.58 5.69 -34.28
C LEU A 13 -38.73 4.43 -34.08
N THR A 14 -38.53 3.61 -35.11
CA THR A 14 -37.66 2.43 -35.02
C THR A 14 -36.19 2.82 -34.86
N GLY A 15 -35.73 3.86 -35.57
CA GLY A 15 -34.38 4.41 -35.41
C GLY A 15 -34.13 4.97 -34.01
N PHE A 16 -35.09 5.73 -33.47
CA PHE A 16 -35.00 6.27 -32.11
C PHE A 16 -34.97 5.16 -31.06
N CYS A 17 -35.78 4.12 -31.24
CA CYS A 17 -35.80 2.94 -30.36
C CYS A 17 -34.43 2.22 -30.36
N LEU A 18 -33.87 1.95 -31.54
CA LEU A 18 -32.56 1.29 -31.67
C LEU A 18 -31.44 2.13 -31.04
N TYR A 19 -31.45 3.44 -31.23
CA TYR A 19 -30.48 4.35 -30.62
C TYR A 19 -30.58 4.34 -29.08
N SER A 20 -31.80 4.37 -28.53
CA SER A 20 -32.02 4.32 -27.09
C SER A 20 -31.56 3.00 -26.48
N VAL A 21 -31.79 1.87 -27.16
CA VAL A 21 -31.34 0.54 -26.70
C VAL A 21 -29.81 0.46 -26.74
N ALA A 22 -29.16 0.91 -27.81
CA ALA A 22 -27.70 0.91 -27.93
C ALA A 22 -27.03 1.83 -26.90
N SER A 23 -27.62 2.98 -26.60
CA SER A 23 -27.12 3.90 -25.57
C SER A 23 -27.22 3.29 -24.17
N ALA A 24 -28.35 2.65 -23.85
CA ALA A 24 -28.56 2.00 -22.56
C ALA A 24 -27.63 0.79 -22.35
N THR A 25 -27.38 -0.02 -23.39
CA THR A 25 -26.43 -1.14 -23.31
C THR A 25 -24.99 -0.66 -23.17
N TYR A 26 -24.61 0.40 -23.88
CA TYR A 26 -23.29 1.01 -23.77
C TYR A 26 -23.05 1.60 -22.36
N ALA A 27 -24.04 2.33 -21.82
CA ALA A 27 -23.94 2.87 -20.46
C ALA A 27 -23.82 1.76 -19.40
N ARG A 28 -24.59 0.66 -19.55
CA ARG A 28 -24.47 -0.51 -18.65
C ARG A 28 -23.10 -1.19 -18.77
N TRP A 29 -22.57 -1.34 -19.99
CA TRP A 29 -21.25 -1.90 -20.20
C TRP A 29 -20.13 -1.02 -19.62
N ALA A 30 -20.20 0.30 -19.83
CA ALA A 30 -19.23 1.25 -19.29
C ALA A 30 -19.23 1.25 -17.75
N ASN A 31 -20.40 1.22 -17.12
CA ASN A 31 -20.51 1.15 -15.65
C ASN A 31 -19.91 -0.15 -15.10
N ASN A 32 -20.17 -1.30 -15.76
CA ASN A 32 -19.59 -2.57 -15.36
C ASN A 32 -18.07 -2.61 -15.55
N PHE A 33 -17.53 -1.97 -16.60
CA PHE A 33 -16.09 -1.87 -16.81
C PHE A 33 -15.38 -1.04 -15.73
N HIS A 34 -16.00 0.06 -15.29
CA HIS A 34 -15.49 0.84 -14.15
C HIS A 34 -15.59 0.06 -12.83
N ALA A 35 -16.70 -0.67 -12.61
CA ALA A 35 -16.88 -1.50 -11.41
C ALA A 35 -15.85 -2.64 -11.32
N SER A 36 -15.51 -3.27 -12.45
CA SER A 36 -14.51 -4.35 -12.49
C SER A 36 -13.09 -3.84 -12.16
N ARG A 37 -12.71 -2.64 -12.60
CA ARG A 37 -11.41 -2.05 -12.24
C ARG A 37 -11.29 -1.65 -10.76
N ALA A 38 -12.39 -1.27 -10.13
CA ALA A 38 -12.39 -0.95 -8.71
C ALA A 38 -12.13 -2.17 -7.81
N ASN A 39 -12.47 -3.38 -8.27
CA ASN A 39 -12.31 -4.62 -7.50
C ASN A 39 -10.94 -5.32 -7.67
N GLU A 40 -10.08 -4.87 -8.59
CA GLU A 40 -8.77 -5.50 -8.83
C GLU A 40 -7.64 -4.84 -8.05
N VAL A 41 -7.77 -3.55 -7.72
CA VAL A 41 -6.68 -2.78 -7.07
C VAL A 41 -6.56 -3.08 -5.57
N ASP A 42 -7.65 -3.45 -4.90
CA ASP A 42 -7.63 -3.78 -3.48
C ASP A 42 -8.57 -4.96 -3.20
N LYS A 43 -8.17 -6.17 -3.57
CA LYS A 43 -8.71 -7.35 -2.89
C LYS A 43 -8.07 -7.36 -1.50
N PRO A 44 -8.79 -7.03 -0.40
CA PRO A 44 -8.22 -7.14 0.91
C PRO A 44 -7.89 -8.62 1.11
N THR A 45 -6.61 -8.94 1.15
CA THR A 45 -6.12 -10.24 1.58
C THR A 45 -6.60 -10.38 3.02
N THR A 46 -7.72 -11.07 3.21
CA THR A 46 -8.18 -11.55 4.51
C THR A 46 -7.17 -12.60 4.98
N SER A 47 -6.01 -12.16 5.41
CA SER A 47 -4.98 -13.01 5.99
C SER A 47 -5.21 -13.08 7.50
N SER A 48 -5.43 -14.31 7.96
CA SER A 48 -5.21 -14.76 9.34
C SER A 48 -4.04 -14.01 9.96
N SER A 49 -4.27 -13.25 11.04
CA SER A 49 -3.28 -12.47 11.82
C SER A 49 -2.10 -11.96 10.99
N SER A 50 -2.21 -10.75 10.43
CA SER A 50 -1.15 -10.12 9.64
C SER A 50 0.22 -10.33 10.30
N GLN A 51 1.09 -11.11 9.65
CA GLN A 51 2.43 -11.35 10.18
C GLN A 51 3.15 -9.99 10.27
N PRO A 52 3.76 -9.67 11.43
CA PRO A 52 4.46 -8.40 11.57
C PRO A 52 5.70 -8.39 10.67
N HIS A 53 5.97 -7.25 10.03
CA HIS A 53 7.24 -7.02 9.35
C HIS A 53 8.32 -6.70 10.37
N ILE A 54 9.42 -7.46 10.35
CA ILE A 54 10.56 -7.27 11.26
C ILE A 54 11.70 -6.64 10.46
N ILE A 55 12.14 -5.46 10.87
CA ILE A 55 13.29 -4.76 10.29
C ILE A 55 14.36 -4.65 11.37
N PHE A 56 15.54 -5.22 11.11
CA PHE A 56 16.69 -5.11 11.99
C PHE A 56 17.67 -4.06 11.45
N ILE A 57 17.95 -3.03 12.24
CA ILE A 57 18.88 -1.95 11.90
C ILE A 57 20.12 -2.10 12.79
N MET A 58 21.27 -2.36 12.18
CA MET A 58 22.56 -2.49 12.86
C MET A 58 23.48 -1.35 12.43
N VAL A 59 24.09 -0.67 13.40
CA VAL A 59 25.06 0.40 13.15
C VAL A 59 26.45 -0.12 13.50
N ASP A 60 27.45 0.16 12.65
CA ASP A 60 28.85 -0.23 12.87
C ASP A 60 29.56 0.84 13.71
N ASP A 61 30.45 0.40 14.60
CA ASP A 61 31.29 1.25 15.46
C ASP A 61 30.57 2.38 16.24
N GLN A 62 29.28 2.22 16.53
CA GLN A 62 28.52 3.21 17.30
C GLN A 62 28.87 3.16 18.79
N GLY A 63 29.39 4.26 19.32
CA GLY A 63 29.68 4.42 20.73
C GLY A 63 28.42 4.68 21.58
N PHE A 64 28.52 4.40 22.88
CA PHE A 64 27.42 4.60 23.82
C PHE A 64 26.90 6.06 23.85
N ARG A 65 27.79 7.04 23.66
CA ARG A 65 27.46 8.48 23.70
C ARG A 65 27.23 9.11 22.32
N ASP A 66 26.99 8.32 21.28
CA ASP A 66 26.76 8.82 19.91
C ASP A 66 25.28 9.03 19.58
N VAL A 67 24.37 8.75 20.53
CA VAL A 67 22.92 8.91 20.38
C VAL A 67 22.37 9.97 21.35
N GLY A 68 21.42 10.77 20.86
CA GLY A 68 20.82 11.88 21.60
C GLY A 68 20.19 11.44 22.93
N TYR A 69 19.50 10.31 22.96
CA TYR A 69 18.91 9.75 24.18
C TYR A 69 19.92 9.29 25.25
N HIS A 70 21.23 9.22 24.93
CA HIS A 70 22.33 9.04 25.89
C HIS A 70 23.10 10.33 26.17
N GLY A 71 22.56 11.49 25.78
CA GLY A 71 23.18 12.79 26.00
C GLY A 71 24.35 13.09 25.05
N SER A 72 24.28 12.61 23.80
CA SER A 72 25.20 13.01 22.74
C SER A 72 24.99 14.46 22.32
N GLU A 73 26.04 15.10 21.81
CA GLU A 73 25.94 16.36 21.08
C GLU A 73 25.37 16.16 19.67
N ILE A 74 25.46 14.94 19.14
CA ILE A 74 24.93 14.56 17.83
C ILE A 74 23.41 14.44 17.93
N LYS A 75 22.71 15.16 17.04
CA LYS A 75 21.25 15.14 16.98
C LYS A 75 20.78 13.90 16.22
N THR A 76 20.12 12.98 16.92
CA THR A 76 19.56 11.73 16.33
C THR A 76 18.05 11.67 16.50
N PRO A 77 17.27 12.62 15.96
CA PRO A 77 15.85 12.79 16.30
C PRO A 77 14.99 11.55 16.02
N THR A 78 15.31 10.78 14.97
CA THR A 78 14.60 9.53 14.66
C THR A 78 14.89 8.43 15.68
N LEU A 79 16.15 8.28 16.12
CA LEU A 79 16.52 7.31 17.16
C LEU A 79 15.96 7.72 18.51
N ASP A 80 15.96 9.02 18.82
CA ASP A 80 15.40 9.56 20.06
C ASP A 80 13.87 9.32 20.13
N TRP A 81 13.17 9.49 19.00
CA TRP A 81 11.75 9.18 18.89
C TRP A 81 11.47 7.68 19.02
N LEU A 82 12.26 6.81 18.39
CA LEU A 82 12.15 5.35 18.54
C LEU A 82 12.39 4.93 19.99
N ALA A 83 13.37 5.54 20.66
CA ALA A 83 13.71 5.26 22.04
C ALA A 83 12.61 5.75 23.02
N ALA A 84 11.92 6.85 22.70
CA ALA A 84 10.82 7.39 23.50
C ALA A 84 9.49 6.64 23.35
N THR A 85 9.25 6.07 22.17
CA THR A 85 8.00 5.34 21.83
C THR A 85 8.12 3.82 21.98
N GLY A 86 9.35 3.30 22.05
CA GLY A 86 9.66 1.89 22.15
C GLY A 86 10.25 1.47 23.49
N VAL A 87 10.98 0.36 23.47
CA VAL A 87 11.70 -0.19 24.63
C VAL A 87 13.20 0.03 24.43
N LYS A 88 13.86 0.56 25.46
CA LYS A 88 15.31 0.76 25.49
C LYS A 88 15.98 -0.36 26.27
N LEU A 89 17.09 -0.86 25.75
CA LEU A 89 17.98 -1.75 26.50
C LEU A 89 19.12 -0.91 27.06
N GLU A 90 19.16 -0.74 28.39
CA GLU A 90 20.18 0.08 29.06
C GLU A 90 21.49 -0.70 29.31
N ASN A 91 21.41 -2.04 29.31
CA ASN A 91 22.56 -2.93 29.50
C ASN A 91 22.61 -3.95 28.35
N TYR A 92 23.37 -3.65 27.31
CA TYR A 92 23.65 -4.53 26.18
C TYR A 92 25.16 -4.65 25.97
N TYR A 93 25.62 -5.85 25.63
CA TYR A 93 27.06 -6.14 25.51
C TYR A 93 27.36 -6.66 24.11
N VAL A 94 28.49 -6.22 23.58
CA VAL A 94 28.99 -6.62 22.26
C VAL A 94 30.43 -7.10 22.37
N GLN A 95 30.86 -7.88 21.38
CA GLN A 95 32.29 -8.20 21.24
C GLN A 95 33.07 -6.94 20.86
N PRO A 96 34.34 -6.82 21.26
CA PRO A 96 35.17 -5.65 20.94
C PRO A 96 35.57 -5.57 19.45
N LEU A 97 35.01 -6.44 18.61
CA LEU A 97 35.27 -6.52 17.16
C LEU A 97 33.95 -6.73 16.41
N CYS A 98 33.83 -6.10 15.25
CA CYS A 98 32.60 -6.07 14.44
C CYS A 98 32.24 -7.47 13.90
N SER A 99 33.23 -8.23 13.40
CA SER A 99 33.03 -9.57 12.83
C SER A 99 32.44 -10.58 13.82
N PRO A 100 33.01 -10.79 15.02
CA PRO A 100 32.41 -11.70 15.99
C PRO A 100 31.08 -11.16 16.51
N SER A 101 30.91 -9.85 16.73
CA SER A 101 29.62 -9.26 17.14
C SER A 101 28.49 -9.58 16.14
N ARG A 102 28.76 -9.39 14.84
CA ARG A 102 27.81 -9.70 13.77
C ARG A 102 27.55 -11.20 13.65
N SER A 103 28.58 -12.04 13.82
CA SER A 103 28.43 -13.49 13.83
C SER A 103 27.52 -13.95 14.96
N GLN A 104 27.71 -13.42 16.17
CA GLN A 104 26.87 -13.72 17.33
C GLN A 104 25.42 -13.30 17.11
N LEU A 105 25.20 -12.13 16.51
CA LEU A 105 23.86 -11.66 16.17
C LEU A 105 23.14 -12.58 15.15
N MET A 106 23.84 -12.98 14.08
CA MET A 106 23.25 -13.80 13.01
C MET A 106 23.04 -15.26 13.41
N THR A 107 23.89 -15.79 14.29
CA THR A 107 23.88 -17.22 14.66
C THR A 107 23.34 -17.50 16.07
N GLY A 108 23.27 -16.50 16.93
CA GLY A 108 22.86 -16.62 18.33
C GLY A 108 23.87 -17.33 19.24
N ARG A 109 25.16 -17.36 18.87
CA ARG A 109 26.24 -18.05 19.59
C ARG A 109 27.50 -17.20 19.64
#